data_AF-A0A7K9LYQ8-F1
#
_entry.id   AF-A0A7K9LYQ8-F1
#
_cell.length_a   1.000
_cell.length_b   1.000
_cell.length_c   1.000
_cell.angle_alpha   90.00
_cell.angle_beta   90.00
_cell.angle_gamma   90.00
#
_symmetry.space_group_name_H-M   'P 1'
#
loop_
_entity.id
_entity.type
_entity.pdbx_description
1 polymer ?
#
loop_
_entity_poly.entity_id
_entity_poly.type
_entity_poly.pdbx_seq_one_letter_code
_entity_poly.pdbx_strand_id
1 'polypeptide(L)'
;PQLTVTKAGRHVVREKGTYLILRELHRWEREPEVLAACEKLIQVLIGDEPGPGMENLLEVNIPEEVEQQLQRLDREEEERWRREREEQREARGSSEEPSR
;
A
#
# COMPACT_ATOMS: atom_id res chain seq x y z
N PRO A 1 -4.37 3.39 -6.79
CA PRO A 1 -4.50 2.82 -8.15
C PRO A 1 -5.81 3.24 -8.82
N GLN A 2 -5.75 3.93 -9.97
CA GLN A 2 -6.94 4.51 -10.62
C GLN A 2 -7.94 3.45 -11.09
N LEU A 3 -7.47 2.27 -11.54
CA LEU A 3 -8.33 1.18 -12.01
C LEU A 3 -9.19 0.56 -10.91
N THR A 4 -8.78 0.63 -9.65
CA THR A 4 -9.51 0.01 -8.52
C THR A 4 -10.41 0.97 -7.77
N VAL A 5 -10.61 2.18 -8.31
CA VAL A 5 -11.48 3.21 -7.73
C VAL A 5 -12.94 2.77 -7.74
N THR A 6 -13.39 2.17 -8.86
CA THR A 6 -14.76 1.70 -9.01
C THR A 6 -14.86 0.21 -8.70
N LYS A 7 -16.06 -0.21 -8.26
CA LYS A 7 -16.40 -1.63 -8.07
C LYS A 7 -16.09 -2.47 -9.31
N ALA A 8 -16.54 -2.03 -10.49
CA ALA A 8 -16.30 -2.76 -11.73
C ALA A 8 -14.80 -2.95 -12.01
N GLY A 9 -14.00 -1.92 -11.78
CA GLY A 9 -12.56 -1.99 -11.94
C GLY A 9 -11.89 -2.94 -10.94
N ARG A 10 -12.30 -2.93 -9.66
CA ARG A 10 -11.84 -3.92 -8.67
C ARG A 10 -12.18 -5.35 -9.08
N HIS A 11 -13.41 -5.59 -9.54
CA HIS A 11 -13.83 -6.91 -10.02
C HIS A 11 -12.94 -7.41 -11.16
N VAL A 12 -12.73 -6.59 -12.20
CA VAL A 12 -11.87 -6.95 -13.34
C VAL A 12 -10.46 -7.30 -12.87
N VAL A 13 -9.87 -6.49 -11.98
CA VAL A 13 -8.51 -6.73 -11.48
C VAL A 13 -8.43 -8.01 -10.62
N ARG A 14 -9.45 -8.28 -9.77
CA ARG A 14 -9.52 -9.52 -8.98
C ARG A 14 -9.64 -10.76 -9.87
N GLU A 15 -10.53 -10.72 -10.88
CA GLU A 15 -10.77 -11.84 -11.80
C GLU A 15 -9.54 -12.22 -12.63
N LYS A 16 -8.64 -11.28 -12.90
CA LYS A 16 -7.37 -11.54 -13.60
C LYS A 16 -6.29 -12.18 -12.72
N GLY A 17 -6.59 -12.50 -11.47
CA GLY A 17 -5.62 -13.10 -10.55
C GLY A 17 -4.52 -12.12 -10.11
N THR A 18 -4.73 -10.81 -10.29
CA THR A 18 -3.72 -9.78 -10.02
C THR A 18 -3.22 -9.80 -8.58
N TYR A 19 -4.07 -10.16 -7.62
CA TYR A 19 -3.66 -10.33 -6.21
C TYR A 19 -2.51 -11.34 -6.06
N LEU A 20 -2.56 -12.48 -6.75
CA LEU A 20 -1.51 -13.50 -6.64
C LEU A 20 -0.16 -12.99 -7.15
N ILE A 21 -0.20 -12.26 -8.26
CA ILE A 21 0.98 -11.65 -8.87
C ILE A 21 1.57 -10.57 -7.94
N LEU A 22 0.73 -9.69 -7.39
CA LEU A 22 1.17 -8.62 -6.51
C LEU A 22 1.71 -9.14 -5.18
N ARG A 23 1.09 -10.17 -4.61
CA ARG A 23 1.57 -10.80 -3.37
C ARG A 23 2.96 -11.40 -3.57
N GLU A 24 3.18 -12.02 -4.73
CA GLU A 24 4.49 -12.56 -5.08
C GLU A 24 5.51 -11.43 -5.29
N LEU A 25 5.16 -10.39 -6.06
CA LEU A 25 6.01 -9.23 -6.26
C LEU A 25 6.41 -8.57 -4.94
N HIS A 26 5.43 -8.31 -4.06
CA HIS A 26 5.65 -7.72 -2.73
C HIS A 26 6.65 -8.51 -1.89
N ARG A 27 6.67 -9.84 -1.99
CA ARG A 27 7.63 -10.68 -1.26
C ARG A 27 9.08 -10.47 -1.69
N TRP A 28 9.31 -10.16 -2.98
CA TRP A 28 10.65 -10.07 -3.55
C TRP A 28 11.14 -8.63 -3.73
N GLU A 29 10.22 -7.67 -3.76
CA GLU A 29 10.53 -6.28 -3.99
C GLU A 29 11.37 -5.68 -2.85
N ARG A 30 12.30 -4.80 -3.21
CA ARG A 30 13.23 -4.12 -2.30
C ARG A 30 13.12 -2.61 -2.39
N GLU A 31 12.51 -2.10 -3.45
CA GLU A 31 12.26 -0.69 -3.62
C GLU A 31 11.04 -0.29 -2.74
N PRO A 32 11.22 0.63 -1.75
CA PRO A 32 10.17 0.97 -0.80
C PRO A 32 8.91 1.58 -1.42
N GLU A 33 9.02 2.39 -2.46
CA GLU A 33 7.88 3.03 -3.14
C GLU A 33 7.03 2.00 -3.91
N VAL A 34 7.67 0.97 -4.48
CA VAL A 34 6.99 -0.15 -5.14
C VAL A 34 6.32 -1.05 -4.11
N LEU A 35 6.98 -1.33 -2.97
CA LEU A 35 6.36 -2.06 -1.86
C LEU A 35 5.10 -1.33 -1.37
N ALA A 36 5.22 -0.03 -1.12
CA ALA A 36 4.11 0.85 -0.74
C ALA A 36 2.93 0.79 -1.72
N ALA A 37 3.22 0.87 -3.02
CA ALA A 37 2.20 0.79 -4.05
C ALA A 37 1.54 -0.60 -4.11
N CYS A 38 2.33 -1.67 -3.93
CA CYS A 38 1.84 -3.04 -3.88
C CYS A 38 0.92 -3.25 -2.68
N GLU A 39 1.31 -2.81 -1.49
CA GLU A 39 0.51 -2.91 -0.26
C GLU A 39 -0.84 -2.21 -0.41
N LYS A 40 -0.84 -0.96 -0.86
CA LYS A 40 -2.07 -0.18 -1.09
C LYS A 40 -3.01 -0.88 -2.09
N LEU A 41 -2.47 -1.45 -3.16
CA LEU A 41 -3.29 -2.18 -4.13
C LEU A 41 -3.78 -3.52 -3.56
N ILE A 42 -2.94 -4.26 -2.83
CA ILE A 42 -3.31 -5.51 -2.16
C ILE A 42 -4.45 -5.26 -1.16
N GLN A 43 -4.34 -4.23 -0.32
CA GLN A 43 -5.38 -3.82 0.64
C GLN A 43 -6.74 -3.63 -0.05
N VAL A 44 -6.76 -2.90 -1.18
CA VAL A 44 -7.99 -2.69 -1.96
C VAL A 44 -8.53 -4.01 -2.56
N LEU A 45 -7.65 -4.90 -3.01
CA LEU A 45 -8.08 -6.15 -3.63
C LEU A 45 -8.61 -7.19 -2.64
N ILE A 46 -8.08 -7.23 -1.42
CA ILE A 46 -8.52 -8.17 -0.38
C ILE A 46 -9.65 -7.62 0.49
N GLY A 47 -9.83 -6.29 0.51
CA GLY A 47 -10.87 -5.64 1.30
C GLY A 47 -12.27 -5.96 0.79
N ASP A 48 -13.23 -5.95 1.72
CA ASP A 48 -14.64 -6.14 1.43
C ASP A 48 -15.17 -5.05 0.50
N GLU A 49 -16.15 -5.42 -0.31
CA GLU A 49 -16.77 -4.49 -1.25
C GLU A 49 -17.71 -3.53 -0.50
N PRO A 50 -17.60 -2.20 -0.70
CA PRO A 50 -18.49 -1.24 -0.05
C PRO A 50 -19.96 -1.46 -0.39
N GLY A 51 -20.84 -0.94 0.47
CA GLY A 51 -22.28 -0.98 0.28
C GLY A 51 -22.77 -0.17 -0.94
N PRO A 52 -24.05 -0.32 -1.33
CA PRO A 52 -24.64 0.43 -2.43
C PRO A 52 -24.49 1.95 -2.25
N GLY A 53 -24.10 2.66 -3.31
CA GLY A 53 -23.85 4.10 -3.27
C GLY A 53 -22.45 4.49 -2.77
N MET A 54 -21.59 3.52 -2.48
CA MET A 54 -20.17 3.72 -2.11
C MET A 54 -19.21 3.01 -3.07
N GLU A 55 -19.66 2.70 -4.29
CA GLU A 55 -18.87 1.89 -5.23
C GLU A 55 -17.64 2.63 -5.77
N ASN A 56 -17.70 3.96 -5.85
CA ASN A 56 -16.62 4.82 -6.30
C ASN A 56 -15.91 5.45 -5.10
N LEU A 57 -14.72 4.95 -4.78
CA LEU A 57 -13.96 5.36 -3.59
C LEU A 57 -13.51 6.83 -3.60
N LEU A 58 -13.59 7.53 -4.75
CA LEU A 58 -13.29 8.97 -4.84
C LEU A 58 -14.52 9.86 -4.62
N GLU A 59 -15.73 9.30 -4.66
CA GLU A 59 -16.98 10.06 -4.55
C GLU A 59 -17.70 9.81 -3.21
N VAL A 60 -17.11 9.00 -2.33
CA VAL A 60 -17.69 8.71 -1.01
C VAL A 60 -17.48 9.89 -0.07
N ASN A 61 -18.56 10.33 0.59
CA ASN A 61 -18.46 11.27 1.70
C ASN A 61 -17.90 10.55 2.93
N ILE A 62 -16.68 10.93 3.33
CA ILE A 62 -16.01 10.38 4.51
C ILE A 62 -16.37 11.26 5.73
N PRO A 63 -16.90 10.69 6.82
CA PRO A 63 -17.10 11.44 8.06
C PRO A 63 -15.77 11.96 8.62
N GLU A 64 -15.78 13.17 9.22
CA GLU A 64 -14.56 13.84 9.70
C GLU A 64 -13.72 12.99 10.66
N GLU A 65 -14.36 12.27 11.59
CA GLU A 65 -13.66 11.37 12.52
C GLU A 65 -12.89 10.27 11.78
N VAL A 66 -13.50 9.68 10.75
CA VAL A 66 -12.87 8.62 9.94
C VAL A 66 -11.72 9.20 9.12
N GLU A 67 -11.89 10.39 8.55
CA GLU A 67 -10.82 11.08 7.82
C GLU A 67 -9.61 11.34 8.73
N GLN A 68 -9.83 11.85 9.94
CA GLN A 68 -8.75 12.08 10.92
C GLN A 68 -8.06 10.78 11.34
N GLN A 69 -8.81 9.69 11.47
CA GLN A 69 -8.24 8.37 11.76
C GLN A 69 -7.36 7.86 10.62
N LEU A 70 -7.83 7.97 9.37
CA LEU A 70 -7.07 7.57 8.18
C LEU A 70 -5.77 8.38 8.07
N GLN A 71 -5.84 9.71 8.20
CA GLN A 71 -4.66 10.58 8.16
C GLN A 71 -3.63 10.24 9.25
N ARG A 72 -4.08 9.81 10.43
CA ARG A 72 -3.17 9.38 11.50
C ARG A 72 -2.46 8.07 11.12
N LEU A 73 -3.21 7.09 10.61
CA LEU A 73 -2.65 5.81 10.16
C LEU A 73 -1.62 6.02 9.05
N ASP A 74 -1.91 6.89 8.08
CA ASP A 74 -0.98 7.23 7.00
C ASP A 74 0.33 7.82 7.54
N ARG A 75 0.26 8.76 8.49
CA ARG A 75 1.48 9.34 9.13
C ARG A 75 2.28 8.30 9.89
N GLU A 76 1.61 7.42 10.63
CA GLU A 76 2.28 6.33 11.37
C GLU A 76 2.97 5.34 10.43
N GLU A 77 2.35 5.02 9.29
CA GLU A 77 2.95 4.20 8.23
C GLU A 77 4.17 4.89 7.61
N GLU A 78 4.07 6.15 7.23
CA GLU A 78 5.18 6.94 6.68
C GLU A 78 6.37 7.03 7.65
N GLU A 79 6.10 7.22 8.94
CA GLU A 79 7.15 7.24 9.97
C GLU A 79 7.83 5.89 10.12
N ARG A 80 7.08 4.78 10.11
CA ARG A 80 7.64 3.43 10.15
C ARG A 80 8.56 3.18 8.96
N TRP A 81 8.10 3.49 7.74
CA TRP A 81 8.94 3.33 6.55
C TRP A 81 10.16 4.24 6.54
N ARG A 82 10.06 5.47 7.06
CA ARG A 82 11.22 6.36 7.19
C ARG A 82 12.29 5.73 8.08
N ARG A 83 11.90 5.19 9.24
CA ARG A 83 12.82 4.50 10.15
C ARG A 83 13.44 3.27 9.51
N GLU A 84 12.65 2.41 8.88
CA GLU A 84 13.15 1.21 8.19
C GLU A 84 14.13 1.57 7.05
N ARG A 85 13.90 2.67 6.33
CA ARG A 85 14.82 3.17 5.29
C ARG A 85 16.12 3.70 5.89
N GLU A 86 16.06 4.39 7.03
CA GLU A 86 17.24 4.88 7.76
C GLU A 86 18.07 3.70 8.26
N GLU A 87 17.45 2.73 8.94
CA GLU A 87 18.08 1.50 9.42
C GLU A 87 18.73 0.70 8.28
N GLN A 88 18.05 0.55 7.14
CA GLN A 88 18.62 -0.13 5.97
C GLN A 88 19.82 0.63 5.38
N ARG A 89 19.80 1.96 5.39
CA ARG A 89 20.95 2.78 4.94
C ARG A 89 22.13 2.64 5.88
N GLU A 90 21.91 2.69 7.18
CA GLU A 90 22.94 2.48 8.19
C GLU A 90 23.55 1.07 8.12
N ALA A 91 22.73 0.03 7.95
CA ALA A 91 23.18 -1.35 7.77
C ALA A 91 24.02 -1.55 6.49
N ARG A 92 23.65 -0.88 5.39
CA ARG A 92 24.44 -0.91 4.15
C ARG A 92 25.76 -0.16 4.30
N GLY A 93 25.76 1.02 4.92
CA GLY A 93 26.96 1.83 5.14
C GLY A 93 27.98 1.21 6.11
N SER A 94 27.50 0.46 7.10
CA SER A 94 28.37 -0.29 8.04
C SER A 94 28.92 -1.61 7.47
N SER A 95 28.38 -2.10 6.36
CA SER A 95 28.89 -3.29 5.65
C SER A 95 30.03 -3.00 4.67
N GLU A 96 30.28 -1.72 4.33
CA GLU A 96 31.35 -1.28 3.43
C GLU A 96 32.68 -0.96 4.14
N GLU A 97 32.75 -1.03 5.48
CA GLU A 97 34.00 -1.02 6.23
C GLU A 97 34.33 -2.42 6.78
N PRO A 98 35.07 -3.24 6.01
CA PRO A 98 36.22 -3.89 6.64
C PRO A 98 37.41 -4.05 5.69
N SER A 99 38.50 -3.33 5.98
CA SER A 99 39.89 -3.81 6.11
C SER A 99 40.87 -2.71 5.71
N ARG A 100 41.49 -2.12 6.72
CA ARG A 100 42.78 -1.44 6.61
C ARG A 100 43.89 -2.45 6.89
#